data_AF-A0A2N2NNT9-F1
#
_entry.id   AF-A0A2N2NNT9-F1
#
_cell.length_a   1.000
_cell.length_b   1.000
_cell.length_c   1.000
_cell.angle_alpha   90.00
_cell.angle_beta   90.00
_cell.angle_gamma   90.00
#
_symmetry.space_group_name_H-M   'P 1'
#
loop_
_entity.id
_entity.type
_entity.pdbx_description
1 polymer ?
#
loop_
_entity_poly.entity_id
_entity_poly.type
_entity_poly.pdbx_seq_one_letter_code
_entity_poly.pdbx_strand_id
1 'polypeptide(L)'
;MMNETESQPPVASQEVIHTLTPVDTQIPTEIQLPTETQVTVETQQPGSNVDYISGGLLYDDWMKQLEVEPPEEDQPLWKTQTTNARSGKDTWRCKECHGWDYKGLEGAYGSGSHLTGFKGVLDSVSMTEDELLAWMDGSENSEHDFSAYFQEAELTLIVNFLKYGLFDTAAYINADKTISGGDSSNGKVLYNGLCAACHGEDGRMLNFGDEDEPEFVGTIAIDNPWEFWHKASFGHPDSQMVSVLKIGWSIQDIADVLTYSQTLPTE
;
A
#
# COMPACT_ATOMS: atom_id res chain seq x y z
N MET A 1 -78.64 4.87 57.95
CA MET A 1 -77.54 5.46 58.73
C MET A 1 -76.90 4.33 59.51
N MET A 2 -75.60 4.06 59.26
CA MET A 2 -74.79 3.00 59.90
C MET A 2 -75.31 1.58 59.53
N ASN A 3 -74.52 0.55 59.26
CA ASN A 3 -73.23 0.13 59.77
C ASN A 3 -72.64 -0.90 58.79
N GLU A 4 -71.32 -1.11 58.85
CA GLU A 4 -70.56 -2.13 58.12
C GLU A 4 -71.00 -3.56 58.45
N THR A 5 -70.84 -4.50 57.50
CA THR A 5 -70.56 -5.91 57.80
C THR A 5 -69.76 -6.56 56.68
N GLU A 6 -68.64 -7.17 57.09
CA GLU A 6 -67.79 -8.12 56.36
C GLU A 6 -68.58 -9.27 55.72
N SER A 7 -68.05 -9.78 54.61
CA SER A 7 -68.34 -11.15 54.14
C SER A 7 -67.05 -11.88 53.81
N GLN A 8 -66.83 -13.00 54.49
CA GLN A 8 -65.83 -14.02 54.23
C GLN A 8 -66.58 -15.35 53.94
N PRO A 9 -65.92 -16.44 53.52
CA PRO A 9 -65.38 -16.81 52.20
C PRO A 9 -66.15 -18.03 51.61
N PRO A 10 -65.66 -18.67 50.52
CA PRO A 10 -65.82 -20.11 50.39
C PRO A 10 -64.50 -20.88 50.26
N VAL A 11 -64.51 -22.07 50.84
CA VAL A 11 -63.47 -23.13 50.82
C VAL A 11 -63.79 -24.15 49.73
N ALA A 12 -62.77 -24.64 49.02
CA ALA A 12 -62.61 -26.02 48.50
C ALA A 12 -61.19 -26.15 47.90
N SER A 13 -60.23 -26.83 48.54
CA SER A 13 -59.85 -28.25 48.38
C SER A 13 -59.61 -28.66 46.91
N GLN A 14 -58.54 -29.30 46.46
CA GLN A 14 -57.29 -29.87 46.96
C GLN A 14 -56.53 -30.17 45.66
N GLU A 15 -55.24 -29.87 45.49
CA GLU A 15 -54.39 -30.67 44.59
C GLU A 15 -52.93 -30.64 45.03
N VAL A 16 -52.24 -31.68 44.56
CA VAL A 16 -51.13 -32.40 45.16
C VAL A 16 -49.80 -31.67 44.96
N ILE A 17 -48.96 -31.76 45.99
CA ILE A 17 -47.58 -31.27 46.02
C ILE A 17 -46.73 -32.16 45.10
N HIS A 18 -46.28 -31.63 43.96
CA HIS A 18 -45.12 -32.17 43.25
C HIS A 18 -43.92 -31.25 43.49
N THR A 19 -42.92 -31.79 44.18
CA THR A 19 -41.62 -31.16 44.42
C THR A 19 -40.91 -30.94 43.09
N LEU A 20 -40.75 -29.68 42.70
CA LEU A 20 -39.94 -29.28 41.54
C LEU A 20 -38.46 -29.25 41.96
N THR A 21 -37.64 -29.98 41.21
CA THR A 21 -36.18 -29.90 41.23
C THR A 21 -35.69 -28.54 40.75
N PRO A 22 -34.56 -28.01 41.28
CA PRO A 22 -34.04 -26.71 40.89
C PRO A 22 -33.51 -26.72 39.46
N VAL A 23 -34.00 -25.78 38.63
CA VAL A 23 -33.48 -25.48 37.30
C VAL A 23 -32.28 -24.54 37.45
N ASP A 24 -31.13 -25.01 36.98
CA ASP A 24 -29.88 -24.26 36.89
C ASP A 24 -30.02 -23.15 35.82
N THR A 25 -30.21 -21.90 36.25
CA THR A 25 -30.20 -20.73 35.37
C THR A 25 -28.79 -20.16 35.30
N GLN A 26 -27.96 -20.71 34.41
CA GLN A 26 -26.71 -20.07 34.01
C GLN A 26 -27.01 -18.96 33.00
N ILE A 27 -26.60 -17.74 33.35
CA ILE A 27 -26.64 -16.55 32.49
C ILE A 27 -25.48 -16.67 31.47
N PRO A 28 -25.73 -16.69 30.15
CA PRO A 28 -24.65 -16.68 29.18
C PRO A 28 -23.94 -15.32 29.22
N THR A 29 -22.68 -15.34 29.66
CA THR A 29 -21.79 -14.18 29.67
C THR A 29 -20.90 -14.27 28.44
N GLU A 30 -21.40 -13.86 27.28
CA GLU A 30 -20.54 -13.54 26.14
C GLU A 30 -21.31 -12.67 25.13
N ILE A 31 -21.09 -11.36 25.19
CA ILE A 31 -21.43 -10.46 24.09
C ILE A 31 -20.26 -10.60 23.11
N GLN A 32 -20.43 -11.40 22.07
CA GLN A 32 -19.47 -11.48 20.99
C GLN A 32 -19.46 -10.14 20.25
N LEU A 33 -18.34 -9.40 20.35
CA LEU A 33 -18.05 -8.28 19.47
C LEU A 33 -18.03 -8.78 18.02
N PRO A 34 -18.52 -7.99 17.04
CA PRO A 34 -18.48 -8.39 15.65
C PRO A 34 -17.01 -8.56 15.22
N THR A 35 -16.70 -9.77 14.74
CA THR A 35 -15.41 -10.11 14.16
C THR A 35 -15.19 -9.22 12.94
N GLU A 36 -14.29 -8.24 13.08
CA GLU A 36 -13.74 -7.50 11.96
C GLU A 36 -13.06 -8.52 11.04
N THR A 37 -13.67 -8.78 9.90
CA THR A 37 -13.06 -9.61 8.86
C THR A 37 -11.98 -8.76 8.22
N GLN A 38 -10.79 -8.75 8.82
CA GLN A 38 -9.62 -8.26 8.14
C GLN A 38 -9.37 -9.20 6.97
N VAL A 39 -9.65 -8.70 5.76
CA VAL A 39 -9.24 -9.35 4.53
C VAL A 39 -7.73 -9.15 4.42
N THR A 40 -6.98 -9.91 5.21
CA THR A 40 -5.56 -10.12 4.93
C THR A 40 -5.51 -11.08 3.75
N VAL A 41 -5.21 -10.56 2.57
CA VAL A 41 -4.50 -11.38 1.59
C VAL A 41 -3.28 -11.88 2.34
N GLU A 42 -3.21 -13.19 2.58
CA GLU A 42 -2.13 -13.83 3.31
C GLU A 42 -0.86 -13.74 2.46
N THR A 43 -0.25 -12.56 2.41
CA THR A 43 1.11 -12.37 1.91
C THR A 43 1.98 -13.25 2.80
N GLN A 44 2.63 -14.27 2.22
CA GLN A 44 3.66 -15.03 2.91
C GLN A 44 4.61 -14.00 3.53
N GLN A 45 4.56 -13.83 4.85
CA GLN A 45 5.44 -12.93 5.55
C GLN A 45 6.85 -13.44 5.28
N PRO A 46 7.71 -12.63 4.63
CA PRO A 46 9.02 -13.11 4.25
C PRO A 46 9.83 -13.40 5.51
N GLY A 47 10.82 -14.29 5.40
CA GLY A 47 11.76 -14.52 6.51
C GLY A 47 12.44 -13.21 6.92
N SER A 48 12.85 -13.09 8.19
CA SER A 48 13.42 -11.85 8.76
C SER A 48 14.66 -11.30 8.03
N ASN A 49 15.24 -12.05 7.09
CA ASN A 49 16.44 -11.70 6.34
C ASN A 49 16.16 -11.30 4.89
N VAL A 50 14.89 -11.27 4.48
CA VAL A 50 14.49 -10.89 3.12
C VAL A 50 14.39 -9.38 3.05
N ASP A 51 15.25 -8.77 2.24
CA ASP A 51 15.22 -7.34 1.97
C ASP A 51 14.42 -7.07 0.68
N TYR A 52 13.13 -6.78 0.86
CA TYR A 52 12.26 -6.30 -0.22
C TYR A 52 12.25 -4.76 -0.31
N ILE A 53 12.74 -4.07 0.73
CA ILE A 53 12.71 -2.61 0.81
C ILE A 53 13.72 -2.03 -0.18
N SER A 54 14.94 -2.57 -0.20
CA SER A 54 15.95 -2.16 -1.18
C SER A 54 15.52 -2.50 -2.62
N GLY A 55 14.74 -3.56 -2.83
CA GLY A 55 14.15 -3.86 -4.14
C GLY A 55 13.09 -2.86 -4.58
N GLY A 56 12.37 -2.23 -3.65
CA GLY A 56 11.46 -1.12 -3.98
C GLY A 56 12.20 0.10 -4.55
N LEU A 57 13.38 0.43 -4.01
CA LEU A 57 14.25 1.47 -4.58
C LEU A 57 14.68 1.15 -6.01
N LEU A 58 14.99 -0.12 -6.31
CA LEU A 58 15.31 -0.56 -7.67
C LEU A 58 14.11 -0.42 -8.63
N TYR A 59 12.91 -0.71 -8.16
CA TYR A 59 11.68 -0.57 -8.96
C TYR A 59 11.43 0.88 -9.41
N ASP A 60 11.70 1.83 -8.53
CA ASP A 60 11.59 3.27 -8.80
C ASP A 60 12.61 3.72 -9.86
N ASP A 61 13.90 3.59 -9.55
CA ASP A 61 15.01 4.02 -10.40
C ASP A 61 16.30 3.27 -10.01
N TRP A 62 16.45 2.05 -10.51
CA TRP A 62 17.64 1.22 -10.26
C TRP A 62 18.94 1.87 -10.70
N MET A 63 18.93 2.69 -11.76
CA MET A 63 20.14 3.34 -12.27
C MET A 63 20.68 4.33 -11.24
N LYS A 64 19.79 5.16 -10.67
CA LYS A 64 20.15 6.03 -9.54
C LYS A 64 20.55 5.23 -8.31
N GLN A 65 19.78 4.20 -7.96
CA GLN A 65 20.03 3.42 -6.75
C GLN A 65 21.38 2.69 -6.77
N LEU A 66 21.82 2.26 -7.95
CA LEU A 66 23.10 1.57 -8.15
C LEU A 66 24.23 2.52 -8.56
N GLU A 67 23.94 3.81 -8.71
CA GLU A 67 24.88 4.85 -9.17
C GLU A 67 25.56 4.47 -10.50
N VAL A 68 24.78 3.95 -11.44
CA VAL A 68 25.25 3.52 -12.77
C VAL A 68 24.66 4.39 -13.87
N GLU A 69 25.42 4.54 -14.95
CA GLU A 69 24.93 5.22 -16.15
C GLU A 69 23.80 4.41 -16.79
N PRO A 70 22.76 5.09 -17.31
CA PRO A 70 21.68 4.43 -18.01
C PRO A 70 22.19 3.78 -19.31
N PRO A 71 21.51 2.72 -19.80
CA PRO A 71 21.79 2.21 -21.13
C PRO A 71 21.59 3.29 -22.20
N GLU A 72 22.43 3.27 -23.24
CA GLU A 72 22.41 4.30 -24.29
C GLU A 72 21.13 4.24 -25.14
N GLU A 73 20.61 3.04 -25.36
CA GLU A 73 19.42 2.78 -26.17
C GLU A 73 18.18 2.57 -25.30
N ASP A 74 16.99 2.70 -25.90
CA ASP A 74 15.73 2.35 -25.23
C ASP A 74 15.71 0.89 -24.79
N GLN A 75 14.94 0.61 -23.74
CA GLN A 75 14.66 -0.76 -23.29
C GLN A 75 14.08 -1.57 -24.47
N PRO A 76 14.56 -2.79 -24.77
CA PRO A 76 14.21 -3.50 -26.02
C PRO A 76 12.71 -3.72 -26.27
N LEU A 77 11.91 -3.95 -25.25
CA LEU A 77 10.45 -4.07 -25.33
C LEU A 77 9.76 -2.73 -25.57
N TRP A 78 10.39 -1.60 -25.31
CA TRP A 78 9.80 -0.27 -25.52
C TRP A 78 9.34 -0.06 -26.97
N LYS A 79 10.03 -0.66 -27.95
CA LYS A 79 9.64 -0.63 -29.37
C LYS A 79 8.31 -1.32 -29.68
N THR A 80 7.75 -2.09 -28.74
CA THR A 80 6.50 -2.84 -28.92
C THR A 80 5.26 -2.00 -28.58
N GLN A 81 5.45 -0.81 -28.00
CA GLN A 81 4.40 0.17 -27.76
C GLN A 81 4.62 1.44 -28.60
N THR A 82 3.55 2.24 -28.77
CA THR A 82 3.60 3.51 -29.54
C THR A 82 2.85 4.66 -28.86
N THR A 83 2.38 4.45 -27.63
CA THR A 83 1.50 5.36 -26.88
C THR A 83 2.25 6.28 -25.93
N ASN A 84 3.40 5.85 -25.40
CA ASN A 84 4.28 6.64 -24.55
C ASN A 84 5.49 7.10 -25.36
N ALA A 85 5.71 8.42 -25.41
CA ALA A 85 6.74 9.06 -26.23
C ALA A 85 8.11 9.24 -25.51
N ARG A 86 8.25 8.71 -24.29
CA ARG A 86 9.54 8.74 -23.56
C ARG A 86 10.59 7.88 -24.26
N SER A 87 11.85 8.15 -23.93
CA SER A 87 13.03 7.52 -24.53
C SER A 87 14.21 7.52 -23.55
N GLY A 88 15.28 6.82 -23.90
CA GLY A 88 16.49 6.64 -23.12
C GLY A 88 16.19 6.02 -21.75
N LYS A 89 16.81 6.57 -20.71
CA LYS A 89 16.72 6.09 -19.33
C LYS A 89 15.29 5.90 -18.81
N ASP A 90 14.33 6.71 -19.27
CA ASP A 90 12.95 6.63 -18.77
C ASP A 90 12.30 5.28 -19.12
N THR A 91 12.69 4.70 -20.26
CA THR A 91 12.18 3.40 -20.74
C THR A 91 12.70 2.21 -19.93
N TRP A 92 13.75 2.42 -19.14
CA TRP A 92 14.39 1.41 -18.29
C TRP A 92 13.89 1.39 -16.85
N ARG A 93 13.02 2.34 -16.47
CA ARG A 93 12.44 2.38 -15.12
C ARG A 93 11.26 1.42 -15.04
N CYS A 94 11.28 0.49 -14.08
CA CYS A 94 10.23 -0.54 -13.95
C CYS A 94 8.85 0.10 -13.80
N LYS A 95 8.74 1.17 -13.01
CA LYS A 95 7.51 1.93 -12.85
C LYS A 95 6.95 2.50 -14.15
N GLU A 96 7.78 2.74 -15.17
CA GLU A 96 7.32 3.37 -16.42
C GLU A 96 6.49 2.38 -17.27
N CYS A 97 6.83 1.10 -17.21
CA CYS A 97 6.04 0.03 -17.83
C CYS A 97 4.92 -0.47 -16.92
N HIS A 98 5.21 -0.65 -15.63
CA HIS A 98 4.36 -1.40 -14.71
C HIS A 98 3.52 -0.54 -13.75
N GLY A 99 3.70 0.79 -13.79
CA GLY A 99 2.91 1.77 -13.05
C GLY A 99 3.29 1.90 -11.57
N TRP A 100 3.11 3.09 -11.00
CA TRP A 100 3.31 3.32 -9.56
C TRP A 100 2.33 2.55 -8.67
N ASP A 101 1.18 2.15 -9.23
CA ASP A 101 0.18 1.31 -8.58
C ASP A 101 0.38 -0.19 -8.85
N TYR A 102 1.48 -0.54 -9.55
CA TYR A 102 1.86 -1.90 -9.94
C TYR A 102 0.88 -2.61 -10.90
N LYS A 103 -0.09 -1.90 -11.47
CA LYS A 103 -1.15 -2.48 -12.31
C LYS A 103 -0.96 -2.20 -13.81
N GLY A 104 0.01 -1.36 -14.18
CA GLY A 104 0.32 -1.05 -15.57
C GLY A 104 -0.93 -0.60 -16.35
N LEU A 105 -1.22 -1.28 -17.47
CA LEU A 105 -2.40 -1.05 -18.31
C LEU A 105 -3.74 -1.12 -17.54
N GLU A 106 -3.85 -1.97 -16.53
CA GLU A 106 -5.10 -2.15 -15.77
C GLU A 106 -5.25 -1.13 -14.63
N GLY A 107 -4.27 -0.24 -14.47
CA GLY A 107 -4.16 0.71 -13.37
C GLY A 107 -4.19 2.19 -13.79
N ALA A 108 -3.51 3.02 -13.00
CA ALA A 108 -3.32 4.44 -13.23
C ALA A 108 -2.68 4.74 -14.59
N TYR A 109 -1.89 3.80 -15.13
CA TYR A 109 -1.23 3.91 -16.45
C TYR A 109 -2.08 3.32 -17.59
N GLY A 110 -3.35 2.97 -17.36
CA GLY A 110 -4.29 2.58 -18.40
C GLY A 110 -4.70 3.73 -19.35
N SER A 111 -4.29 4.96 -19.05
CA SER A 111 -4.51 6.13 -19.90
C SER A 111 -3.46 7.23 -19.64
N GLY A 112 -3.55 8.34 -20.36
CA GLY A 112 -2.67 9.50 -20.15
C GLY A 112 -1.28 9.35 -20.77
N SER A 113 -0.36 10.22 -20.38
CA SER A 113 0.99 10.30 -20.96
C SER A 113 1.89 9.11 -20.60
N HIS A 114 1.51 8.29 -19.63
CA HIS A 114 2.25 7.11 -19.19
C HIS A 114 1.75 5.80 -19.80
N LEU A 115 0.67 5.83 -20.59
CA LEU A 115 0.11 4.62 -21.19
C LEU A 115 1.13 3.92 -22.10
N THR A 116 1.48 2.68 -21.77
CA THR A 116 2.36 1.81 -22.58
C THR A 116 1.63 0.57 -23.12
N GLY A 117 0.56 0.13 -22.47
CA GLY A 117 -0.10 -1.14 -22.78
C GLY A 117 0.54 -2.37 -22.11
N PHE A 118 1.62 -2.20 -21.35
CA PHE A 118 2.24 -3.30 -20.61
C PHE A 118 1.43 -3.69 -19.37
N LYS A 119 1.45 -4.99 -19.03
CA LYS A 119 0.80 -5.51 -17.82
C LYS A 119 1.52 -4.98 -16.57
N GLY A 120 0.76 -4.74 -15.50
CA GLY A 120 1.33 -4.56 -14.17
C GLY A 120 2.02 -5.81 -13.61
N VAL A 121 2.64 -5.65 -12.44
CA VAL A 121 3.35 -6.69 -11.71
C VAL A 121 2.61 -7.17 -10.46
N LEU A 122 1.46 -6.61 -10.08
CA LEU A 122 0.78 -6.97 -8.83
C LEU A 122 0.50 -8.48 -8.69
N ASP A 123 0.18 -9.18 -9.78
CA ASP A 123 -0.06 -10.64 -9.77
C ASP A 123 1.23 -11.48 -9.60
N SER A 124 2.41 -10.87 -9.74
CA SER A 124 3.70 -11.56 -9.68
C SER A 124 3.97 -12.17 -8.31
N VAL A 125 3.28 -11.69 -7.26
CA VAL A 125 3.33 -12.27 -5.91
C VAL A 125 2.93 -13.75 -5.88
N SER A 126 2.20 -14.23 -6.88
CA SER A 126 1.81 -15.64 -7.01
C SER A 126 2.89 -16.55 -7.63
N MET A 127 3.90 -15.96 -8.28
CA MET A 127 4.99 -16.67 -8.94
C MET A 127 6.04 -17.14 -7.95
N THR A 128 6.81 -18.16 -8.30
CA THR A 128 8.00 -18.59 -7.53
C THR A 128 9.16 -17.62 -7.74
N GLU A 129 10.12 -17.62 -6.82
CA GLU A 129 11.34 -16.80 -6.94
C GLU A 129 12.12 -17.14 -8.22
N ASP A 130 12.20 -18.42 -8.61
CA ASP A 130 12.84 -18.87 -9.85
C ASP A 130 12.12 -18.34 -11.10
N GLU A 131 10.79 -18.34 -11.10
CA GLU A 131 10.01 -17.77 -12.21
C GLU A 131 10.19 -16.25 -12.31
N LEU A 132 10.24 -15.54 -11.18
CA LEU A 132 10.51 -14.09 -11.15
C LEU A 132 11.94 -13.81 -11.61
N LEU A 133 12.92 -14.60 -11.18
CA LEU A 133 14.31 -14.48 -11.60
C LEU A 133 14.44 -14.69 -13.12
N ALA A 134 13.74 -15.68 -13.68
CA ALA A 134 13.74 -15.92 -15.13
C ALA A 134 13.21 -14.73 -15.95
N TRP A 135 12.28 -13.95 -15.41
CA TRP A 135 11.86 -12.68 -16.03
C TRP A 135 12.93 -11.59 -15.93
N MET A 136 13.69 -11.54 -14.83
CA MET A 136 14.70 -10.51 -14.59
C MET A 136 16.03 -10.79 -15.29
N ASP A 137 16.42 -12.05 -15.47
CA ASP A 137 17.65 -12.46 -16.13
C ASP A 137 17.49 -12.76 -17.64
N GLY A 138 16.28 -12.53 -18.17
CA GLY A 138 15.97 -12.71 -19.57
C GLY A 138 15.74 -14.16 -20.02
N SER A 139 15.80 -15.15 -19.12
CA SER A 139 15.54 -16.56 -19.46
C SER A 139 14.12 -16.79 -19.97
N GLU A 140 13.14 -16.08 -19.40
CA GLU A 140 11.74 -16.12 -19.85
C GLU A 140 11.50 -15.21 -21.06
N ASN A 141 12.14 -14.04 -21.09
CA ASN A 141 12.10 -13.12 -22.23
C ASN A 141 13.41 -12.35 -22.38
N SER A 142 14.18 -12.65 -23.42
CA SER A 142 15.48 -12.03 -23.66
C SER A 142 15.44 -10.53 -23.92
N GLU A 143 14.26 -9.96 -24.25
CA GLU A 143 14.07 -8.52 -24.40
C GLU A 143 13.76 -7.81 -23.06
N HIS A 144 13.58 -8.57 -21.97
CA HIS A 144 13.39 -8.11 -20.59
C HIS A 144 14.60 -8.48 -19.70
N ASP A 145 15.80 -8.59 -20.28
CA ASP A 145 17.01 -9.01 -19.57
C ASP A 145 17.68 -7.84 -18.83
N PHE A 146 17.77 -7.94 -17.50
CA PHE A 146 18.49 -7.01 -16.62
C PHE A 146 19.81 -7.59 -16.08
N SER A 147 20.17 -8.83 -16.42
CA SER A 147 21.38 -9.51 -15.91
C SER A 147 22.69 -8.83 -16.33
N ALA A 148 22.65 -8.02 -17.39
CA ALA A 148 23.78 -7.19 -17.79
C ALA A 148 24.04 -6.01 -16.82
N TYR A 149 23.06 -5.64 -16.00
CA TYR A 149 23.09 -4.47 -15.12
C TYR A 149 23.02 -4.84 -13.64
N PHE A 150 22.33 -5.92 -13.30
CA PHE A 150 22.17 -6.39 -11.92
C PHE A 150 23.12 -7.54 -11.62
N GLN A 151 23.82 -7.49 -10.49
CA GLN A 151 24.51 -8.66 -9.97
C GLN A 151 23.49 -9.56 -9.24
N GLU A 152 23.95 -10.74 -8.80
CA GLU A 152 23.10 -11.71 -8.10
C GLU A 152 22.37 -11.10 -6.89
N ALA A 153 23.02 -10.17 -6.19
CA ALA A 153 22.43 -9.45 -5.07
C ALA A 153 21.26 -8.56 -5.52
N GLU A 154 21.42 -7.74 -6.55
CA GLU A 154 20.35 -6.85 -7.04
C GLU A 154 19.18 -7.63 -7.65
N LEU A 155 19.48 -8.73 -8.37
CA LEU A 155 18.45 -9.67 -8.85
C LEU A 155 17.64 -10.24 -7.69
N THR A 156 18.30 -10.63 -6.60
CA THR A 156 17.62 -11.10 -5.39
C THR A 156 16.74 -10.01 -4.78
N LEU A 157 17.23 -8.76 -4.69
CA LEU A 157 16.46 -7.64 -4.12
C LEU A 157 15.18 -7.35 -4.90
N ILE A 158 15.26 -7.26 -6.24
CA ILE A 158 14.07 -6.99 -7.06
C ILE A 158 13.09 -8.17 -7.04
N VAL A 159 13.56 -9.43 -7.04
CA VAL A 159 12.71 -10.61 -6.88
C VAL A 159 11.99 -10.58 -5.53
N ASN A 160 12.70 -10.25 -4.45
CA ASN A 160 12.09 -10.09 -3.13
C ASN A 160 11.02 -9.01 -3.11
N PHE A 161 11.25 -7.87 -3.79
CA PHE A 161 10.25 -6.81 -3.92
C PHE A 161 9.02 -7.29 -4.69
N LEU A 162 9.19 -7.91 -5.85
CA LEU A 162 8.08 -8.43 -6.67
C LEU A 162 7.27 -9.52 -5.96
N LYS A 163 7.89 -10.23 -5.01
CA LYS A 163 7.24 -11.30 -4.24
C LYS A 163 6.57 -10.81 -2.96
N TYR A 164 7.21 -9.88 -2.24
CA TYR A 164 6.84 -9.52 -0.87
C TYR A 164 6.59 -8.02 -0.62
N GLY A 165 7.06 -7.16 -1.52
CA GLY A 165 6.96 -5.71 -1.40
C GLY A 165 5.80 -5.07 -2.16
N LEU A 166 5.08 -5.83 -2.99
CA LEU A 166 3.93 -5.29 -3.72
C LEU A 166 2.70 -5.19 -2.81
N PHE A 167 2.09 -4.01 -2.78
CA PHE A 167 0.86 -3.74 -2.03
C PHE A 167 -0.21 -3.24 -2.99
N ASP A 168 -1.39 -3.87 -2.96
CA ASP A 168 -2.55 -3.33 -3.69
C ASP A 168 -3.09 -2.10 -2.94
N THR A 169 -2.79 -0.92 -3.47
CA THR A 169 -3.21 0.34 -2.86
C THR A 169 -4.68 0.67 -3.11
N ALA A 170 -5.44 -0.12 -3.88
CA ALA A 170 -6.84 0.17 -4.20
C ALA A 170 -7.78 0.16 -2.97
N ALA A 171 -7.34 -0.42 -1.85
CA ALA A 171 -8.07 -0.32 -0.58
C ALA A 171 -7.97 1.08 0.06
N TYR A 172 -6.96 1.87 -0.31
CA TYR A 172 -6.63 3.16 0.30
C TYR A 172 -6.66 4.33 -0.68
N ILE A 173 -6.32 4.12 -1.95
CA ILE A 173 -6.27 5.17 -2.97
C ILE A 173 -7.39 4.91 -3.98
N ASN A 174 -8.36 5.82 -4.04
CA ASN A 174 -9.47 5.75 -4.98
C ASN A 174 -9.00 6.12 -6.40
N ALA A 175 -9.79 5.75 -7.41
CA ALA A 175 -9.49 6.08 -8.81
C ALA A 175 -9.46 7.60 -9.08
N ASP A 176 -10.17 8.39 -8.27
CA ASP A 176 -10.14 9.86 -8.31
C ASP A 176 -9.00 10.49 -7.48
N LYS A 177 -8.04 9.66 -7.04
CA LYS A 177 -6.85 10.01 -6.24
C LYS A 177 -7.15 10.39 -4.79
N THR A 178 -8.40 10.38 -4.35
CA THR A 178 -8.72 10.62 -2.93
C THR A 178 -8.34 9.42 -2.06
N ILE A 179 -8.02 9.68 -0.79
CA ILE A 179 -7.64 8.62 0.16
C ILE A 179 -8.85 8.13 0.95
N SER A 180 -9.03 6.82 0.96
CA SER A 180 -10.03 6.09 1.74
C SER A 180 -9.43 5.63 3.07
N GLY A 181 -10.10 5.94 4.18
CA GLY A 181 -9.78 5.40 5.50
C GLY A 181 -8.55 5.98 6.20
N GLY A 182 -7.90 7.01 5.66
CA GLY A 182 -6.78 7.67 6.33
C GLY A 182 -7.20 8.72 7.37
N ASP A 183 -6.51 8.76 8.50
CA ASP A 183 -6.65 9.76 9.55
C ASP A 183 -5.66 10.92 9.34
N SER A 184 -6.16 12.04 8.84
CA SER A 184 -5.35 13.26 8.63
C SER A 184 -4.72 13.81 9.92
N SER A 185 -5.34 13.62 11.08
CA SER A 185 -4.79 14.09 12.37
C SER A 185 -3.59 13.25 12.78
N ASN A 186 -3.67 11.93 12.66
CA ASN A 186 -2.52 11.04 12.86
C ASN A 186 -1.44 11.30 11.81
N GLY A 187 -1.84 11.44 10.54
CA GLY A 187 -0.96 11.76 9.41
C GLY A 187 -0.15 13.03 9.63
N LYS A 188 -0.75 14.07 10.21
CA LYS A 188 -0.04 15.30 10.58
C LYS A 188 1.02 15.07 11.65
N VAL A 189 0.72 14.25 12.67
CA VAL A 189 1.68 13.91 13.73
C VAL A 189 2.86 13.15 13.14
N LEU A 190 2.58 12.15 12.31
CA LEU A 190 3.56 11.34 11.59
C LEU A 190 4.44 12.19 10.66
N TYR A 191 3.83 13.04 9.83
CA TYR A 191 4.53 13.94 8.92
C TYR A 191 5.46 14.88 9.67
N ASN A 192 4.97 15.56 10.71
CA ASN A 192 5.78 16.49 11.49
C ASN A 192 6.89 15.79 12.29
N GLY A 193 6.67 14.53 12.68
CA GLY A 193 7.63 13.73 13.44
C GLY A 193 8.81 13.22 12.60
N LEU A 194 8.65 13.09 11.28
CA LEU A 194 9.66 12.48 10.41
C LEU A 194 9.90 13.28 9.11
N CYS A 195 8.86 13.52 8.33
CA CYS A 195 8.95 14.07 6.97
C CYS A 195 9.34 15.56 6.97
N ALA A 196 8.76 16.34 7.89
CA ALA A 196 8.94 17.80 7.95
C ALA A 196 10.40 18.23 8.21
N ALA A 197 11.24 17.35 8.77
CA ALA A 197 12.65 17.63 8.99
C ALA A 197 13.42 17.91 7.69
N CYS A 198 12.99 17.31 6.58
CA CYS A 198 13.59 17.51 5.26
C CYS A 198 12.65 18.25 4.29
N HIS A 199 11.34 18.01 4.39
CA HIS A 199 10.35 18.59 3.47
C HIS A 199 9.74 19.91 3.97
N GLY A 200 10.02 20.30 5.21
CA GLY A 200 9.38 21.45 5.86
C GLY A 200 7.96 21.14 6.35
N GLU A 201 7.48 21.92 7.32
CA GLU A 201 6.13 21.77 7.88
C GLU A 201 5.02 21.96 6.83
N ASP A 202 5.28 22.78 5.82
CA ASP A 202 4.39 23.04 4.69
C ASP A 202 4.72 22.22 3.43
N GLY A 203 5.71 21.32 3.49
CA GLY A 203 6.05 20.42 2.39
C GLY A 203 6.79 21.04 1.20
N ARG A 204 7.17 22.31 1.29
CA ARG A 204 7.78 23.06 0.17
C ARG A 204 9.28 23.30 0.31
N MET A 205 9.94 22.71 1.31
CA MET A 205 11.38 22.93 1.53
C MET A 205 12.24 22.41 0.37
N LEU A 206 11.78 21.36 -0.31
CA LEU A 206 12.45 20.75 -1.46
C LEU A 206 11.53 20.85 -2.67
N ASN A 207 11.99 21.54 -3.72
CA ASN A 207 11.35 21.53 -5.02
C ASN A 207 11.88 20.33 -5.83
N PHE A 208 10.99 19.41 -6.20
CA PHE A 208 11.30 18.22 -7.00
C PHE A 208 11.22 18.48 -8.51
N GLY A 209 10.56 19.57 -8.90
CA GLY A 209 10.46 20.04 -10.27
C GLY A 209 11.55 21.07 -10.57
N ASP A 210 11.19 22.09 -11.35
CA ASP A 210 12.07 23.22 -11.65
C ASP A 210 11.48 24.54 -11.17
N GLU A 211 12.17 25.66 -11.44
CA GLU A 211 11.72 26.99 -10.99
C GLU A 211 10.42 27.45 -11.67
N ASP A 212 10.12 26.95 -12.88
CA ASP A 212 8.96 27.32 -13.68
C ASP A 212 7.75 26.40 -13.41
N GLU A 213 8.01 25.12 -13.15
CA GLU A 213 7.04 24.09 -12.79
C GLU A 213 7.45 23.42 -11.46
N PRO A 214 7.24 24.10 -10.32
CA PRO A 214 7.64 23.57 -9.03
C PRO A 214 6.77 22.38 -8.61
N GLU A 215 7.40 21.41 -7.97
CA GLU A 215 6.74 20.20 -7.47
C GLU A 215 7.14 19.97 -6.00
N PHE A 216 6.15 19.79 -5.15
CA PHE A 216 6.33 19.65 -3.71
C PHE A 216 5.62 18.40 -3.19
N VAL A 217 5.72 18.16 -1.88
CA VAL A 217 5.03 17.01 -1.26
C VAL A 217 3.51 17.06 -1.52
N GLY A 218 2.90 18.24 -1.39
CA GLY A 218 1.47 18.41 -1.68
C GLY A 218 1.12 18.12 -3.14
N THR A 219 1.97 18.56 -4.07
CA THR A 219 1.81 18.32 -5.52
C THR A 219 1.80 16.82 -5.81
N ILE A 220 2.83 16.09 -5.35
CA ILE A 220 2.92 14.63 -5.55
C ILE A 220 1.74 13.91 -4.88
N ALA A 221 1.39 14.27 -3.65
CA ALA A 221 0.30 13.63 -2.92
C ALA A 221 -1.07 13.75 -3.61
N ILE A 222 -1.31 14.87 -4.30
CA ILE A 222 -2.56 15.13 -5.03
C ILE A 222 -2.51 14.54 -6.44
N ASP A 223 -1.43 14.79 -7.18
CA ASP A 223 -1.34 14.45 -8.60
C ASP A 223 -0.94 12.99 -8.83
N ASN A 224 -0.13 12.41 -7.96
CA ASN A 224 0.33 11.04 -8.05
C ASN A 224 0.44 10.36 -6.66
N PRO A 225 -0.69 10.09 -5.99
CA PRO A 225 -0.70 9.48 -4.65
C PRO A 225 -0.03 8.09 -4.63
N TRP A 226 0.02 7.38 -5.76
CA TRP A 226 0.71 6.09 -5.87
C TRP A 226 2.23 6.25 -5.81
N GLU A 227 2.78 7.30 -6.42
CA GLU A 227 4.21 7.62 -6.30
C GLU A 227 4.56 8.05 -4.89
N PHE A 228 3.73 8.91 -4.27
CA PHE A 228 3.89 9.23 -2.85
C PHE A 228 3.94 7.96 -2.01
N TRP A 229 2.94 7.08 -2.19
CA TRP A 229 2.83 5.84 -1.43
C TRP A 229 4.07 4.98 -1.57
N HIS A 230 4.54 4.75 -2.79
CA HIS A 230 5.74 3.96 -3.06
C HIS A 230 6.97 4.58 -2.39
N LYS A 231 7.21 5.87 -2.62
CA LYS A 231 8.41 6.55 -2.09
C LYS A 231 8.39 6.67 -0.57
N ALA A 232 7.24 6.90 0.05
CA ALA A 232 7.12 6.85 1.50
C ALA A 232 7.41 5.43 2.03
N SER A 233 6.85 4.41 1.37
CA SER A 233 7.00 3.01 1.77
C SER A 233 8.45 2.53 1.71
N PHE A 234 9.18 2.84 0.63
CA PHE A 234 10.49 2.24 0.33
C PHE A 234 11.67 3.22 0.38
N GLY A 235 11.41 4.53 0.37
CA GLY A 235 12.40 5.60 0.24
C GLY A 235 12.49 6.15 -1.19
N HIS A 236 13.47 7.01 -1.43
CA HIS A 236 13.76 7.57 -2.76
C HIS A 236 15.22 7.28 -3.16
N PRO A 237 15.47 6.71 -4.36
CA PRO A 237 16.81 6.38 -4.83
C PRO A 237 17.78 7.57 -4.79
N ASP A 238 19.04 7.34 -4.41
CA ASP A 238 20.07 8.38 -4.31
C ASP A 238 19.66 9.58 -3.43
N SER A 239 19.04 9.30 -2.28
CA SER A 239 18.63 10.36 -1.34
C SER A 239 18.64 9.91 0.12
N GLN A 240 18.42 10.87 1.03
CA GLN A 240 18.24 10.62 2.45
C GLN A 240 16.80 10.22 2.83
N MET A 241 15.87 10.14 1.87
CA MET A 241 14.48 9.77 2.15
C MET A 241 14.41 8.28 2.50
N VAL A 242 14.19 8.00 3.79
CA VAL A 242 14.14 6.64 4.33
C VAL A 242 12.78 5.97 4.10
N SER A 243 12.79 4.63 4.02
CA SER A 243 11.59 3.80 4.06
C SER A 243 10.90 3.89 5.43
N VAL A 244 9.61 4.25 5.43
CA VAL A 244 8.81 4.20 6.67
C VAL A 244 8.52 2.76 7.12
N LEU A 245 8.43 1.81 6.18
CA LEU A 245 8.29 0.38 6.50
C LEU A 245 9.51 -0.15 7.26
N LYS A 246 10.72 0.31 6.90
CA LYS A 246 11.97 -0.10 7.57
C LYS A 246 12.04 0.33 9.03
N ILE A 247 11.35 1.42 9.38
CA ILE A 247 11.28 1.94 10.76
C ILE A 247 10.00 1.50 11.48
N GLY A 248 9.22 0.59 10.89
CA GLY A 248 8.09 -0.08 11.55
C GLY A 248 6.75 0.63 11.44
N TRP A 249 6.57 1.56 10.51
CA TRP A 249 5.24 2.10 10.20
C TRP A 249 4.36 1.02 9.58
N SER A 250 3.09 1.07 9.93
CA SER A 250 2.07 0.22 9.31
C SER A 250 1.62 0.79 7.95
N ILE A 251 0.90 -0.03 7.18
CA ILE A 251 0.23 0.42 5.97
C ILE A 251 -0.78 1.54 6.25
N GLN A 252 -1.45 1.49 7.41
CA GLN A 252 -2.37 2.54 7.81
C GLN A 252 -1.65 3.87 8.07
N ASP A 253 -0.45 3.85 8.68
CA ASP A 253 0.34 5.06 8.90
C ASP A 253 0.73 5.75 7.57
N ILE A 254 0.98 4.96 6.51
CA ILE A 254 1.24 5.48 5.16
C ILE A 254 -0.03 6.13 4.57
N ALA A 255 -1.20 5.51 4.73
CA ALA A 255 -2.47 6.10 4.30
C ALA A 255 -2.78 7.41 5.05
N ASP A 256 -2.52 7.44 6.36
CA ASP A 256 -2.72 8.61 7.20
C ASP A 256 -1.80 9.78 6.77
N VAL A 257 -0.50 9.52 6.60
CA VAL A 257 0.44 10.57 6.18
C VAL A 257 0.15 11.07 4.76
N LEU A 258 -0.27 10.20 3.84
CA LEU A 258 -0.70 10.60 2.50
C LEU A 258 -1.97 11.46 2.55
N THR A 259 -2.95 11.09 3.39
CA THR A 259 -4.18 11.87 3.61
C THR A 259 -3.86 13.28 4.13
N TYR A 260 -2.93 13.40 5.08
CA TYR A 260 -2.47 14.71 5.52
C TYR A 260 -1.71 15.47 4.42
N SER A 261 -0.86 14.76 3.68
CA SER A 261 -0.02 15.37 2.63
C SER A 261 -0.86 15.96 1.49
N GLN A 262 -2.05 15.41 1.20
CA GLN A 262 -3.02 16.02 0.26
C GLN A 262 -3.59 17.36 0.71
N THR A 263 -3.35 17.78 1.97
CA THR A 263 -3.76 19.09 2.49
C THR A 263 -2.64 20.14 2.44
N LEU A 264 -1.41 19.72 2.07
CA LEU A 264 -0.25 20.61 2.01
C LEU A 264 -0.31 21.50 0.75
N PRO A 265 0.30 22.70 0.80
CA PRO A 265 0.46 23.56 -0.37
C PRO A 265 1.08 22.87 -1.58
N THR A 266 0.63 23.27 -2.77
CA THR A 266 1.16 22.86 -4.08
C THR A 266 1.93 23.97 -4.80
N GLU A 267 1.95 25.18 -4.20
CA GLU A 267 2.63 26.40 -4.66
C GLU A 267 3.18 27.15 -3.45
#